data_AF-A0A6J4QFA0-F1
#
_entry.id   AF-A0A6J4QFA0-F1
#
_cell.length_a   1.000
_cell.length_b   1.000
_cell.length_c   1.000
_cell.angle_alpha   90.00
_cell.angle_beta   90.00
_cell.angle_gamma   90.00
#
_symmetry.space_group_name_H-M   'P 1'
#
loop_
_entity.id
_entity.type
_entity.pdbx_description
1 polymer ?
#
loop_
_entity_poly.entity_id
_entity_poly.type
_entity_poly.pdbx_seq_one_letter_code
_entity_poly.pdbx_strand_id
1 'polypeptide(L)'
;MLLMRLRRETADLHAAVERRLDVMDPRLSAGRYVGTLATFYGFHAAWEAAVRSAAGPARLDLPAVLDLMSSRWREPSLRADLAHFAVDPDAVEPCDDLPPVDRPGRLLGSLYVMEGSTLGGQVVARHLGRALGLADGVGYAYFRGHGDQTGRRWREFAARLAELAAGLPEDDVVAGARDTFAALGRWFDCRAGVAAATADQTPTGRNATDQIATDQTPAGVAEVAR
;
A
#
# COMPACT_ATOMS: atom_id res chain seq x y z
N MET A 1 25.59 -15.16 -6.09
CA MET A 1 25.17 -13.76 -5.83
C MET A 1 23.73 -13.77 -5.31
N LEU A 2 23.54 -13.59 -4.01
CA LEU A 2 22.25 -13.65 -3.31
C LEU A 2 21.13 -12.84 -4.00
N LEU A 3 21.39 -11.60 -4.42
CA LEU A 3 20.37 -10.75 -5.07
C LEU A 3 19.81 -11.35 -6.38
N MET A 4 20.68 -11.97 -7.19
CA MET A 4 20.25 -12.63 -8.43
C MET A 4 19.38 -13.85 -8.11
N ARG A 5 19.75 -14.59 -7.05
CA ARG A 5 18.99 -15.74 -6.56
C ARG A 5 17.62 -15.33 -6.05
N LEU A 6 17.54 -14.29 -5.21
CA LEU A 6 16.30 -13.71 -4.71
C LEU A 6 15.36 -13.30 -5.84
N ARG A 7 15.87 -12.57 -6.84
CA ARG A 7 15.07 -12.15 -8.01
C ARG A 7 14.51 -13.35 -8.78
N ARG A 8 15.34 -14.37 -9.02
CA ARG A 8 14.94 -15.56 -9.76
C ARG A 8 13.91 -16.38 -8.98
N GLU A 9 14.15 -16.64 -7.70
CA GLU A 9 13.35 -17.56 -6.89
C GLU A 9 12.07 -16.94 -6.31
N THR A 10 11.90 -15.63 -6.47
CA THR A 10 10.65 -14.92 -6.13
C THR A 10 9.87 -14.43 -7.35
N ALA A 11 10.37 -14.62 -8.58
CA ALA A 11 9.78 -14.09 -9.81
C ALA A 11 8.30 -14.46 -9.99
N ASP A 12 7.95 -15.75 -9.83
CA ASP A 12 6.57 -16.22 -10.01
C ASP A 12 5.61 -15.66 -8.95
N LEU A 13 6.09 -15.56 -7.71
CA LEU A 13 5.33 -15.01 -6.58
C LEU A 13 5.12 -13.50 -6.73
N HIS A 14 6.15 -12.78 -7.17
CA HIS A 14 6.06 -11.37 -7.52
C HIS A 14 5.01 -11.14 -8.61
N ALA A 15 5.10 -11.88 -9.71
CA ALA A 15 4.13 -11.80 -10.80
C ALA A 15 2.71 -12.16 -10.34
N ALA A 16 2.56 -13.10 -9.40
CA ALA A 16 1.27 -13.46 -8.82
C ALA A 16 0.65 -12.36 -7.97
N VAL A 17 1.46 -11.60 -7.21
CA VAL A 17 0.99 -10.42 -6.47
C VAL A 17 0.64 -9.29 -7.45
N GLU A 18 1.48 -9.01 -8.46
CA GLU A 18 1.20 -7.96 -9.45
C GLU A 18 -0.15 -8.15 -10.15
N ARG A 19 -0.50 -9.39 -10.51
CA ARG A 19 -1.81 -9.71 -11.11
C ARG A 19 -3.00 -9.42 -10.20
N ARG A 20 -2.81 -9.41 -8.88
CA ARG A 20 -3.88 -9.13 -7.90
C ARG A 20 -4.11 -7.64 -7.66
N LEU A 21 -3.08 -6.81 -7.84
CA LEU A 21 -3.17 -5.38 -7.54
C LEU A 21 -4.18 -4.66 -8.44
N ASP A 22 -4.27 -5.06 -9.71
CA ASP A 22 -5.06 -4.43 -10.78
C ASP A 22 -4.94 -2.88 -10.90
N VAL A 23 -3.94 -2.29 -10.24
CA VAL A 23 -3.64 -0.84 -10.23
C VAL A 23 -3.14 -0.31 -11.57
N MET A 24 -2.96 -1.21 -12.54
CA MET A 24 -2.55 -0.88 -13.91
C MET A 24 -3.69 -1.06 -14.92
N ASP A 25 -4.90 -1.48 -14.50
CA ASP A 25 -6.08 -1.53 -15.39
C ASP A 25 -6.44 -0.09 -15.79
N PRO A 26 -6.54 0.23 -17.10
CA PRO A 26 -6.99 1.54 -17.57
C PRO A 26 -8.38 1.97 -17.06
N ARG A 27 -9.18 1.03 -16.54
CA ARG A 27 -10.52 1.24 -15.95
C ARG A 27 -10.49 1.21 -14.42
N LEU A 28 -9.32 1.36 -13.80
CA LEU A 28 -9.20 1.42 -12.35
C LEU A 28 -10.09 2.53 -11.79
N SER A 29 -11.01 2.16 -10.89
CA SER A 29 -11.82 3.13 -10.15
C SER A 29 -11.13 3.55 -8.85
N ALA A 30 -11.48 4.74 -8.34
CA ALA A 30 -10.97 5.22 -7.06
C ALA A 30 -11.24 4.23 -5.91
N GLY A 31 -12.44 3.64 -5.86
CA GLY A 31 -12.78 2.65 -4.82
C GLY A 31 -11.91 1.39 -4.86
N ARG A 32 -11.60 0.86 -6.06
CA ARG A 32 -10.70 -0.30 -6.22
C ARG A 32 -9.26 0.04 -5.81
N TYR A 33 -8.81 1.24 -6.15
CA TYR A 33 -7.51 1.74 -5.74
C TYR A 33 -7.41 1.92 -4.22
N VAL A 34 -8.44 2.51 -3.59
CA VAL A 34 -8.53 2.67 -2.13
C VAL A 34 -8.52 1.31 -1.42
N GLY A 35 -9.22 0.29 -1.95
CA GLY A 35 -9.14 -1.08 -1.42
C GLY A 35 -7.73 -1.67 -1.49
N THR A 36 -6.97 -1.33 -2.53
CA THR A 36 -5.56 -1.72 -2.66
C THR A 36 -4.69 -1.01 -1.62
N LEU A 37 -4.87 0.30 -1.44
CA LEU A 37 -4.16 1.07 -0.40
C LEU A 37 -4.46 0.53 0.99
N ALA A 38 -5.72 0.24 1.30
CA ALA A 38 -6.11 -0.31 2.59
C ALA A 38 -5.43 -1.67 2.85
N THR A 39 -5.33 -2.52 1.82
CA THR A 39 -4.66 -3.83 1.92
C THR A 39 -3.17 -3.67 2.19
N PHE A 40 -2.49 -2.80 1.44
CA PHE A 40 -1.09 -2.49 1.70
C PHE A 40 -0.88 -1.86 3.08
N TYR A 41 -1.75 -0.95 3.50
CA TYR A 41 -1.69 -0.32 4.81
C TYR A 41 -1.72 -1.35 5.92
N GLY A 42 -2.72 -2.24 5.93
CA GLY A 42 -2.83 -3.24 6.97
C GLY A 42 -1.60 -4.16 7.01
N PHE A 43 -1.13 -4.61 5.86
CA PHE A 43 0.05 -5.47 5.78
C PHE A 43 1.33 -4.77 6.26
N HIS A 44 1.59 -3.54 5.79
CA HIS A 44 2.77 -2.77 6.22
C HIS A 44 2.70 -2.43 7.70
N ALA A 45 1.55 -1.97 8.22
CA ALA A 45 1.40 -1.65 9.64
C ALA A 45 1.72 -2.87 10.53
N ALA A 46 1.15 -4.03 10.21
CA ALA A 46 1.36 -5.27 10.94
C ALA A 46 2.80 -5.80 10.79
N TRP A 47 3.35 -5.80 9.57
CA TRP A 47 4.71 -6.24 9.30
C TRP A 47 5.76 -5.33 9.95
N GLU A 48 5.63 -4.02 9.85
CA GLU A 48 6.57 -3.07 10.46
C GLU A 48 6.57 -3.18 11.99
N ALA A 49 5.40 -3.38 12.61
CA ALA A 49 5.30 -3.66 14.04
C ALA A 49 6.03 -4.96 14.42
N ALA A 50 5.86 -6.02 13.63
CA ALA A 50 6.55 -7.29 13.84
C ALA A 50 8.08 -7.15 13.69
N VAL A 51 8.56 -6.39 12.70
CA VAL A 51 10.00 -6.11 12.53
C VAL A 51 10.56 -5.33 13.72
N ARG A 52 9.89 -4.28 14.18
CA ARG A 52 10.32 -3.49 15.36
C ARG A 52 10.38 -4.34 16.62
N SER A 53 9.41 -5.24 16.80
CA SER A 53 9.39 -6.18 17.93
C SER A 53 10.51 -7.23 17.83
N ALA A 54 10.75 -7.78 16.64
CA ALA A 54 11.76 -8.81 16.42
C ALA A 54 13.20 -8.29 16.54
N ALA A 55 13.44 -7.04 16.12
CA ALA A 55 14.76 -6.39 16.18
C ALA A 55 15.14 -5.86 17.57
N GLY A 56 14.32 -6.12 18.60
CA GLY A 56 14.66 -5.81 19.99
C GLY A 56 15.80 -6.69 20.55
N PRO A 57 16.42 -6.29 21.67
CA PRO A 57 17.61 -6.95 22.25
C PRO A 57 17.44 -8.44 22.59
N ALA A 58 16.20 -8.92 22.67
CA ALA A 58 15.87 -10.25 23.18
C ALA A 58 15.72 -11.34 22.10
N ARG A 59 15.66 -11.00 20.79
CA ARG A 59 15.42 -11.99 19.72
C ARG A 59 16.50 -12.01 18.66
N LEU A 60 16.79 -10.86 18.07
CA LEU A 60 17.70 -10.71 16.95
C LEU A 60 18.47 -9.42 17.19
N ASP A 61 19.64 -9.48 17.85
CA ASP A 61 20.50 -8.32 18.10
C ASP A 61 21.02 -7.74 16.78
N LEU A 62 20.15 -6.98 16.11
CA LEU A 62 20.35 -6.41 14.78
C LEU A 62 20.05 -4.90 14.78
N PRO A 63 20.76 -4.07 15.59
CA PRO A 63 20.70 -2.61 15.46
C PRO A 63 20.90 -2.13 14.02
N ALA A 64 21.75 -2.83 13.26
CA ALA A 64 22.00 -2.54 11.86
C ALA A 64 20.77 -2.70 10.94
N VAL A 65 19.80 -3.56 11.30
CA VAL A 65 18.53 -3.68 10.55
C VAL A 65 17.62 -2.49 10.82
N LEU A 66 17.52 -2.06 12.08
CA LEU A 66 16.75 -0.87 12.43
C LEU A 66 17.34 0.39 11.79
N ASP A 67 18.67 0.51 11.77
CA ASP A 67 19.39 1.57 11.06
C ASP A 67 19.07 1.55 9.55
N LEU A 68 19.17 0.38 8.92
CA LEU A 68 18.83 0.19 7.50
C LEU A 68 17.38 0.63 7.18
N MET A 69 16.45 0.41 8.11
CA MET A 69 15.03 0.70 7.95
C MET A 69 14.57 2.09 8.42
N SER A 70 15.41 2.81 9.15
CA SER A 70 15.09 4.09 9.81
C SER A 70 14.34 5.11 8.93
N SER A 71 14.62 5.11 7.63
CA SER A 71 14.04 6.03 6.63
C SER A 71 13.38 5.29 5.46
N ARG A 72 12.93 4.05 5.70
CA ARG A 72 12.30 3.16 4.71
C ARG A 72 10.93 2.65 5.15
N TRP A 73 10.44 3.08 6.32
CA TRP A 73 9.07 2.80 6.76
C TRP A 73 8.05 3.41 5.80
N ARG A 74 7.02 2.64 5.51
CA ARG A 74 6.04 2.83 4.43
C ARG A 74 4.64 3.06 4.96
N GLU A 75 4.34 2.57 6.16
CA GLU A 75 3.07 2.82 6.84
C GLU A 75 2.70 4.31 6.86
N PRO A 76 3.61 5.28 7.13
CA PRO A 76 3.22 6.69 7.16
C PRO A 76 2.73 7.21 5.80
N SER A 77 3.34 6.78 4.69
CA SER A 77 2.89 7.15 3.34
C SER A 77 1.53 6.55 3.02
N LEU A 78 1.29 5.30 3.42
CA LEU A 78 0.00 4.63 3.23
C LEU A 78 -1.11 5.29 4.05
N ARG A 79 -0.81 5.68 5.30
CA ARG A 79 -1.72 6.44 6.15
C ARG A 79 -2.10 7.77 5.51
N ALA A 80 -1.12 8.52 5.00
CA ALA A 80 -1.36 9.78 4.31
C ALA A 80 -2.21 9.61 3.05
N ASP A 81 -1.94 8.55 2.27
CA ASP A 81 -2.72 8.25 1.06
C ASP A 81 -4.17 7.86 1.39
N LEU A 82 -4.41 7.06 2.43
CA LEU A 82 -5.77 6.71 2.89
C LEU A 82 -6.53 7.95 3.38
N ALA A 83 -5.87 8.81 4.16
CA ALA A 83 -6.46 10.04 4.66
C ALA A 83 -6.89 10.99 3.53
N HIS A 84 -6.14 11.04 2.41
CA HIS A 84 -6.53 11.81 1.23
C HIS A 84 -7.89 11.36 0.66
N PHE A 85 -8.22 10.07 0.73
CA PHE A 85 -9.50 9.53 0.30
C PHE A 85 -10.54 9.44 1.42
N ALA A 86 -10.33 10.12 2.55
CA ALA A 86 -11.20 10.11 3.72
C ALA A 86 -11.49 8.71 4.28
N VAL A 87 -10.55 7.77 4.12
CA VAL A 87 -10.61 6.46 4.76
C VAL A 87 -9.85 6.52 6.07
N ASP A 88 -10.52 6.12 7.15
CA ASP A 88 -9.89 5.92 8.45
C ASP A 88 -9.00 4.67 8.39
N PRO A 89 -7.66 4.81 8.54
CA PRO A 89 -6.75 3.68 8.59
C PRO A 89 -7.05 2.73 9.75
N ASP A 90 -7.61 3.23 10.84
CA ASP A 90 -7.86 2.42 12.04
C ASP A 90 -9.13 1.55 11.88
N ALA A 91 -9.96 1.84 10.87
CA ALA A 91 -11.10 1.01 10.47
C ALA A 91 -10.71 -0.17 9.56
N VAL A 92 -9.43 -0.27 9.19
CA VAL A 92 -8.92 -1.31 8.31
C VAL A 92 -8.78 -2.63 9.09
N GLU A 93 -9.62 -3.61 8.77
CA GLU A 93 -9.65 -4.88 9.50
C GLU A 93 -8.28 -5.59 9.53
N PRO A 94 -7.84 -6.06 10.71
CA PRO A 94 -6.57 -6.75 10.84
C PRO A 94 -6.59 -8.10 10.10
N CYS A 95 -5.45 -8.46 9.54
CA CYS A 95 -5.16 -9.81 9.09
C CYS A 95 -3.83 -10.20 9.76
N ASP A 96 -3.79 -11.38 10.38
CA ASP A 96 -2.62 -11.77 11.20
C ASP A 96 -1.60 -12.61 10.40
N ASP A 97 -1.82 -12.77 9.10
CA ASP A 97 -0.99 -13.60 8.24
C ASP A 97 0.27 -12.84 7.79
N LEU A 98 1.30 -12.88 8.63
CA LEU A 98 2.59 -12.25 8.37
C LEU A 98 3.66 -13.28 8.02
N PRO A 99 4.67 -12.91 7.20
CA PRO A 99 5.84 -13.75 7.04
C PRO A 99 6.59 -13.89 8.37
N PRO A 100 7.16 -15.07 8.66
CA PRO A 100 7.96 -15.25 9.87
C PRO A 100 9.21 -14.37 9.83
N VAL A 101 9.39 -13.55 10.87
CA VAL A 101 10.58 -12.73 11.13
C VAL A 101 11.41 -13.29 12.30
N ASP A 102 11.38 -14.61 12.44
CA ASP A 102 11.93 -15.39 13.56
C ASP A 102 13.45 -15.60 13.49
N ARG A 103 14.05 -15.38 12.32
CA ARG A 103 15.48 -15.60 12.06
C ARG A 103 16.08 -14.43 11.27
N PRO A 104 17.38 -14.13 11.44
CA PRO A 104 18.02 -13.03 10.73
C PRO A 104 17.83 -13.10 9.21
N GLY A 105 18.07 -14.29 8.63
CA GLY A 105 17.94 -14.47 7.19
C GLY A 105 16.52 -14.19 6.69
N ARG A 106 15.50 -14.75 7.36
CA ARG A 106 14.10 -14.55 6.98
C ARG A 106 13.68 -13.08 7.08
N LEU A 107 14.10 -12.39 8.13
CA LEU A 107 13.88 -10.95 8.27
C LEU A 107 14.48 -10.20 7.09
N LEU A 108 15.77 -10.40 6.77
CA LEU A 108 16.43 -9.77 5.62
C LEU A 108 15.71 -10.06 4.30
N GLY A 109 15.21 -11.29 4.11
CA GLY A 109 14.39 -11.68 2.97
C GLY A 109 13.12 -10.85 2.84
N SER A 110 12.41 -10.61 3.95
CA SER A 110 11.22 -9.75 3.96
C SER A 110 11.52 -8.29 3.62
N LEU A 111 12.64 -7.75 4.14
CA LEU A 111 13.08 -6.38 3.83
C LEU A 111 13.37 -6.22 2.33
N TYR A 112 13.98 -7.24 1.72
CA TYR A 112 14.23 -7.25 0.27
C TYR A 112 12.96 -7.07 -0.55
N VAL A 113 11.87 -7.74 -0.15
CA VAL A 113 10.57 -7.61 -0.83
C VAL A 113 10.01 -6.21 -0.68
N MET A 114 9.99 -5.66 0.55
CA MET A 114 9.41 -4.33 0.79
C MET A 114 10.18 -3.23 0.07
N GLU A 115 11.51 -3.23 0.18
CA GLU A 115 12.31 -2.20 -0.48
C GLU A 115 12.36 -2.41 -2.00
N GLY A 116 12.34 -3.66 -2.46
CA GLY A 116 12.29 -3.99 -3.89
C GLY A 116 11.02 -3.48 -4.57
N SER A 117 9.89 -3.48 -3.85
CA SER A 117 8.60 -2.98 -4.35
C SER A 117 8.64 -1.50 -4.78
N THR A 118 9.58 -0.72 -4.25
CA THR A 118 9.72 0.72 -4.58
C THR A 118 10.09 0.99 -6.03
N LEU A 119 10.83 0.07 -6.66
CA LEU A 119 11.24 0.17 -8.07
C LEU A 119 10.04 0.07 -9.01
N GLY A 120 9.22 -0.97 -8.82
CA GLY A 120 7.96 -1.16 -9.56
C GLY A 120 6.95 -0.06 -9.25
N GLY A 121 6.93 0.42 -8.01
CA GLY A 121 6.08 1.52 -7.57
C GLY A 121 6.20 2.78 -8.43
N GLN A 122 7.39 3.12 -8.94
CA GLN A 122 7.58 4.28 -9.82
C GLN A 122 6.78 4.19 -11.12
N VAL A 123 6.57 2.97 -11.63
CA VAL A 123 5.75 2.74 -12.83
C VAL A 123 4.28 2.92 -12.47
N VAL A 124 3.85 2.32 -11.36
CA VAL A 124 2.48 2.42 -10.85
C VAL A 124 2.10 3.86 -10.53
N ALA A 125 2.96 4.61 -9.83
CA ALA A 125 2.72 6.01 -9.47
C ALA A 125 2.44 6.90 -10.70
N ARG A 126 3.21 6.73 -11.79
CA ARG A 126 3.00 7.48 -13.03
C ARG A 126 1.67 7.12 -13.71
N HIS A 127 1.27 5.86 -13.63
CA HIS A 127 -0.03 5.42 -14.13
C HIS A 127 -1.17 6.02 -13.29
N LEU A 128 -1.12 5.88 -11.97
CA LEU A 128 -2.12 6.38 -11.03
C LEU A 128 -2.33 7.90 -11.15
N GLY A 129 -1.25 8.67 -11.26
CA GLY A 129 -1.35 10.12 -11.45
C GLY A 129 -2.15 10.50 -12.71
N ARG A 130 -2.06 9.70 -13.78
CA ARG A 130 -2.83 9.91 -15.02
C ARG A 130 -4.25 9.36 -14.93
N ALA A 131 -4.40 8.14 -14.43
CA ALA A 131 -5.68 7.42 -14.39
C ALA A 131 -6.67 8.03 -13.39
N LEU A 132 -6.17 8.57 -12.27
CA LEU A 132 -6.99 9.13 -11.19
C LEU A 132 -6.83 10.65 -11.02
N GLY A 133 -6.05 11.31 -11.88
CA GLY A 133 -5.82 12.75 -11.81
C GLY A 133 -5.06 13.22 -10.58
N LEU A 134 -4.21 12.36 -9.99
CA LEU A 134 -3.46 12.67 -8.78
C LEU A 134 -2.14 13.40 -9.10
N ALA A 135 -1.81 14.42 -8.30
CA ALA A 135 -0.61 15.26 -8.47
C ALA A 135 0.19 15.36 -7.16
N ASP A 136 1.44 15.82 -7.27
CA ASP A 136 2.33 16.16 -6.15
C ASP A 136 2.57 15.07 -5.10
N GLY A 137 2.30 13.81 -5.46
CA GLY A 137 2.41 12.67 -4.54
C GLY A 137 1.31 12.60 -3.48
N VAL A 138 0.20 13.31 -3.66
CA VAL A 138 -0.95 13.24 -2.74
C VAL A 138 -1.89 12.13 -3.18
N GLY A 139 -2.16 11.16 -2.30
CA GLY A 139 -3.02 10.00 -2.59
C GLY A 139 -2.32 8.83 -3.29
N TYR A 140 -1.01 8.94 -3.56
CA TYR A 140 -0.17 7.89 -4.15
C TYR A 140 1.30 7.98 -3.70
N ALA A 141 1.55 8.63 -2.56
CA ALA A 141 2.87 8.78 -1.94
C ALA A 141 3.56 7.42 -1.75
N TYR A 142 2.81 6.39 -1.37
CA TYR A 142 3.33 5.04 -1.24
C TYR A 142 3.99 4.57 -2.55
N PHE A 143 3.28 4.59 -3.67
CA PHE A 143 3.86 4.12 -4.93
C PHE A 143 5.03 4.98 -5.43
N ARG A 144 5.10 6.26 -5.01
CA ARG A 144 6.25 7.12 -5.30
C ARG A 144 7.54 6.70 -4.62
N GLY A 145 7.54 5.74 -3.70
CA GLY A 145 8.76 5.21 -3.11
C GLY A 145 9.65 6.30 -2.54
N HIS A 146 10.87 6.42 -3.06
CA HIS A 146 11.83 7.47 -2.69
C HIS A 146 11.96 8.56 -3.77
N GLY A 147 10.93 8.72 -4.60
CA GLY A 147 10.94 9.59 -5.78
C GLY A 147 12.14 9.30 -6.69
N ASP A 148 12.80 10.36 -7.12
CA ASP A 148 13.97 10.29 -8.03
C ASP A 148 15.17 9.55 -7.40
N GLN A 149 15.18 9.41 -6.07
CA GLN A 149 16.25 8.70 -5.37
C GLN A 149 16.03 7.18 -5.31
N THR A 150 14.88 6.66 -5.76
CA THR A 150 14.52 5.24 -5.64
C THR A 150 15.62 4.31 -6.16
N GLY A 151 16.16 4.55 -7.35
CA GLY A 151 17.22 3.72 -7.92
C GLY A 151 18.57 3.80 -7.17
N ARG A 152 18.84 4.93 -6.49
CA ARG A 152 20.02 5.09 -5.62
C ARG A 152 19.82 4.36 -4.31
N ARG A 153 18.71 4.62 -3.62
CA ARG A 153 18.37 4.04 -2.32
C ARG A 153 18.20 2.53 -2.38
N TRP A 154 17.72 1.99 -3.50
CA TRP A 154 17.69 0.55 -3.76
C TRP A 154 19.10 -0.06 -3.77
N ARG A 155 20.07 0.58 -4.46
CA ARG A 155 21.42 0.03 -4.57
C ARG A 155 22.18 0.10 -3.24
N GLU A 156 21.99 1.16 -2.48
CA GLU A 156 22.50 1.28 -1.11
C GLU A 156 21.92 0.19 -0.22
N PHE A 157 20.60 0.00 -0.27
CA PHE A 157 19.93 -1.07 0.46
C PHE A 157 20.48 -2.44 0.05
N ALA A 158 20.57 -2.73 -1.25
CA ALA A 158 21.01 -4.02 -1.76
C ALA A 158 22.45 -4.35 -1.37
N ALA A 159 23.34 -3.36 -1.33
CA ALA A 159 24.70 -3.51 -0.83
C ALA A 159 24.70 -3.86 0.67
N ARG A 160 23.97 -3.09 1.49
CA ARG A 160 23.90 -3.34 2.94
C ARG A 160 23.18 -4.65 3.27
N LEU A 161 22.18 -5.05 2.50
CA LEU A 161 21.53 -6.35 2.62
C LEU A 161 22.54 -7.48 2.39
N ALA A 162 23.36 -7.39 1.33
CA ALA A 162 24.37 -8.40 1.03
C ALA A 162 25.42 -8.51 2.15
N GLU A 163 25.83 -7.38 2.71
CA GLU A 163 26.74 -7.35 3.86
C GLU A 163 26.08 -7.93 5.14
N LEU A 164 24.78 -7.72 5.39
CA LEU A 164 24.08 -8.29 6.56
C LEU A 164 23.84 -9.79 6.39
N ALA A 165 23.64 -10.22 5.16
CA ALA A 165 23.44 -11.63 4.82
C ALA A 165 24.76 -12.42 4.78
N ALA A 166 25.91 -11.76 4.84
CA ALA A 166 27.21 -12.43 4.84
C ALA A 166 27.32 -13.36 6.06
N GLY A 167 27.50 -14.65 5.80
CA GLY A 167 27.58 -15.68 6.85
C GLY A 167 26.23 -16.24 7.32
N LEU A 168 25.11 -15.72 6.81
CA LEU A 168 23.79 -16.33 7.01
C LEU A 168 23.50 -17.38 5.92
N PRO A 169 22.67 -18.40 6.21
CA PRO A 169 22.19 -19.31 5.16
C PRO A 169 21.39 -18.53 4.10
N GLU A 170 21.85 -18.54 2.85
CA GLU A 170 21.12 -17.85 1.76
C GLU A 170 19.69 -18.39 1.61
N ASP A 171 19.48 -19.68 1.89
CA ASP A 171 18.17 -20.33 1.85
C ASP A 171 17.17 -19.67 2.81
N ASP A 172 17.62 -19.18 3.96
CA ASP A 172 16.75 -18.48 4.91
C ASP A 172 16.32 -17.12 4.39
N VAL A 173 17.22 -16.41 3.71
CA VAL A 173 16.92 -15.13 3.08
C VAL A 173 15.93 -15.31 1.93
N VAL A 174 16.15 -16.32 1.10
CA VAL A 174 15.22 -16.66 0.02
C VAL A 174 13.87 -17.11 0.56
N ALA A 175 13.84 -17.95 1.60
CA ALA A 175 12.61 -18.38 2.24
C ALA A 175 11.82 -17.18 2.79
N GLY A 176 12.48 -16.26 3.51
CA GLY A 176 11.82 -15.05 4.02
C GLY A 176 11.20 -14.18 2.92
N ALA A 177 11.90 -14.01 1.79
CA ALA A 177 11.35 -13.27 0.66
C ALA A 177 10.15 -13.98 0.02
N ARG A 178 10.21 -15.31 -0.14
CA ARG A 178 9.10 -16.10 -0.67
C ARG A 178 7.88 -16.06 0.26
N ASP A 179 8.11 -16.26 1.56
CA ASP A 179 7.06 -16.20 2.59
C ASP A 179 6.39 -14.82 2.60
N THR A 180 7.16 -13.75 2.38
CA THR A 180 6.65 -12.37 2.33
C THR A 180 5.73 -12.13 1.13
N PHE A 181 6.13 -12.56 -0.08
CA PHE A 181 5.22 -12.47 -1.23
C PHE A 181 3.98 -13.35 -1.06
N ALA A 182 4.13 -14.55 -0.50
CA ALA A 182 3.01 -15.46 -0.27
C ALA A 182 2.00 -14.87 0.72
N ALA A 183 2.47 -14.30 1.83
CA ALA A 183 1.64 -13.59 2.80
C ALA A 183 0.93 -12.40 2.14
N LEU A 184 1.68 -11.54 1.43
CA LEU A 184 1.07 -10.40 0.73
C LEU A 184 0.00 -10.83 -0.28
N GLY A 185 0.22 -11.93 -1.01
CA GLY A 185 -0.80 -12.52 -1.89
C GLY A 185 -2.08 -12.92 -1.16
N ARG A 186 -1.96 -13.58 0.01
CA ARG A 186 -3.10 -13.98 0.84
C ARG A 186 -3.85 -12.78 1.43
N TRP A 187 -3.16 -11.69 1.75
CA TRP A 187 -3.80 -10.43 2.16
C TRP A 187 -4.73 -9.87 1.07
N PHE A 188 -4.28 -9.89 -0.20
CA PHE A 188 -5.11 -9.50 -1.33
C PHE A 188 -6.28 -10.47 -1.56
N ASP A 189 -6.09 -11.77 -1.36
CA ASP A 189 -7.14 -12.77 -1.52
C ASP A 189 -8.22 -12.65 -0.41
N CYS A 190 -7.80 -12.42 0.86
CA CYS A 190 -8.71 -12.23 2.00
C CYS A 190 -9.66 -11.03 1.78
N ARG A 191 -9.13 -9.91 1.28
CA ARG A 191 -9.90 -8.66 1.12
C ARG A 191 -10.69 -8.56 -0.18
N ALA A 192 -10.30 -9.30 -1.21
CA ALA A 192 -11.15 -9.49 -2.38
C ALA A 192 -12.50 -10.14 -2.00
N GLY A 193 -12.51 -11.03 -0.98
CA GLY A 193 -13.73 -11.62 -0.44
C GLY A 193 -14.65 -10.62 0.28
N VAL A 194 -14.11 -9.57 0.88
CA VAL A 194 -14.87 -8.55 1.64
C VAL A 194 -15.46 -7.46 0.75
N ALA A 195 -14.71 -6.99 -0.26
CA ALA A 195 -15.19 -5.96 -1.20
C ALA A 195 -16.37 -6.43 -2.09
N ALA A 196 -16.46 -7.74 -2.36
CA ALA A 196 -17.59 -8.33 -3.08
C ALA A 196 -18.91 -8.28 -2.27
N ALA A 197 -18.85 -8.18 -0.94
CA ALA A 197 -20.02 -8.12 -0.06
C ALA A 197 -20.53 -6.69 0.18
N THR A 198 -19.72 -5.65 -0.06
CA THR A 198 -20.05 -4.25 0.24
C THR A 198 -20.45 -3.42 -0.99
N ALA A 199 -20.30 -3.97 -2.20
CA ALA A 199 -20.64 -3.29 -3.45
C ALA A 199 -22.15 -3.07 -3.70
N ASP A 200 -23.03 -3.57 -2.82
CA ASP A 200 -24.50 -3.43 -2.94
C ASP A 200 -25.09 -2.18 -2.25
N GLN A 201 -24.26 -1.22 -1.84
CA GLN A 201 -24.73 0.03 -1.25
C GLN A 201 -24.17 1.24 -1.99
N THR A 202 -24.76 1.50 -3.16
CA THR A 202 -24.66 2.84 -3.77
C THR A 202 -25.63 3.77 -3.04
N PRO A 203 -25.23 4.96 -2.58
CA PRO A 203 -26.18 5.93 -2.04
C PRO A 203 -27.05 6.42 -3.20
N THR A 204 -28.31 5.97 -3.25
CA THR A 204 -29.32 6.55 -4.13
C THR A 204 -29.47 8.02 -3.76
N GLY A 205 -28.97 8.90 -4.62
CA GLY A 205 -29.13 10.34 -4.48
C GLY A 205 -30.60 10.70 -4.39
N ARG A 206 -31.00 11.30 -3.26
CA ARG A 206 -32.29 11.99 -3.18
C ARG A 206 -32.16 13.34 -3.88
N ASN A 207 -32.55 13.37 -5.16
CA ASN A 207 -32.96 14.60 -5.83
C ASN A 207 -34.22 15.13 -5.13
N ALA A 208 -34.11 16.29 -4.51
CA ALA A 208 -35.26 17.07 -4.04
C ALA A 208 -35.32 18.37 -4.87
N THR A 209 -35.77 18.22 -6.11
CA THR A 209 -36.28 19.32 -6.93
C THR A 209 -37.43 18.77 -7.75
N ASP A 210 -38.66 18.95 -7.26
CA ASP A 210 -39.85 19.28 -8.07
C ASP A 210 -41.12 19.19 -7.21
N GLN A 211 -41.69 20.36 -6.93
CA GLN A 211 -43.14 20.50 -6.87
C GLN A 211 -43.51 21.91 -7.35
N ILE A 212 -44.08 21.96 -8.55
CA ILE A 212 -44.65 23.14 -9.21
C ILE A 212 -46.18 23.04 -9.12
N ALA A 213 -46.82 24.24 -9.14
CA ALA A 213 -48.22 24.55 -9.50
C ALA A 213 -49.23 24.50 -8.32
N THR A 214 -50.17 25.42 -8.11
CA THR A 214 -50.69 26.61 -8.86
C THR A 214 -51.69 27.30 -7.89
N ASP A 215 -51.64 28.62 -7.71
CA ASP A 215 -52.56 29.63 -8.28
C ASP A 215 -53.56 30.20 -7.24
N GLN A 216 -53.54 31.53 -7.08
CA GLN A 216 -54.68 32.47 -6.89
C GLN A 216 -54.21 33.84 -6.36
N THR A 217 -54.28 34.85 -7.24
CA THR A 217 -54.23 36.33 -7.00
C THR A 217 -55.64 36.84 -6.61
N PRO A 218 -55.92 38.17 -6.39
CA PRO A 218 -55.07 39.36 -6.13
C PRO A 218 -55.61 40.36 -5.05
N ALA A 219 -54.78 41.31 -4.60
CA ALA A 219 -55.06 42.71 -4.19
C ALA A 219 -53.96 43.19 -3.22
N GLY A 220 -53.34 44.37 -3.27
CA GLY A 220 -53.38 45.53 -4.16
C GLY A 220 -52.45 46.63 -3.62
N VAL A 221 -52.24 47.65 -4.45
CA VAL A 221 -51.96 49.08 -4.14
C VAL A 221 -50.58 49.55 -3.64
N ALA A 222 -50.12 50.62 -4.32
CA ALA A 222 -49.22 51.72 -3.95
C ALA A 222 -47.69 51.53 -4.08
N GLU A 223 -47.01 52.17 -5.05
CA GLU A 223 -46.43 53.55 -5.02
C GLU A 223 -45.06 53.55 -4.27
N VAL A 224 -43.92 54.05 -4.74
CA VAL A 224 -43.55 55.37 -5.32
C VAL A 224 -42.18 55.25 -6.01
N ALA A 225 -41.98 56.05 -7.05
CA ALA A 225 -40.77 56.25 -7.84
C ALA A 225 -39.60 56.96 -7.12
N ARG A 226 -38.36 56.56 -7.42
CA ARG A 226 -37.33 57.35 -8.16
C ARG A 226 -35.98 56.65 -8.13
#